data_AF-A0A5K7XAT8-F1
#
_entry.id   AF-A0A5K7XAT8-F1
#
_cell.length_a   1.000
_cell.length_b   1.000
_cell.length_c   1.000
_cell.angle_alpha   90.00
_cell.angle_beta   90.00
_cell.angle_gamma   90.00
#
_symmetry.space_group_name_H-M   'P 1'
#
loop_
_entity.id
_entity.type
_entity.pdbx_description
1 polymer ?
#
loop_
_entity_poly.entity_id
_entity_poly.type
_entity_poly.pdbx_seq_one_letter_code
_entity_poly.pdbx_strand_id
1 'polypeptide(L)' 'MAVLGVGEMAREISAEFGVAVHPKTLSDLFYFGHLNTTVCPIIGGRRLIPRHYKEQVVWALRRAGKLRSA' A
#
# COMPACT_ATOMS: atom_id res chain seq x y z
N MET A 1 -5.39 5.94 16.15
CA MET A 1 -5.24 5.02 15.00
C MET A 1 -3.91 5.32 14.32
N ALA A 2 -3.02 4.33 14.17
CA ALA A 2 -1.75 4.54 13.47
C ALA A 2 -1.99 4.72 11.96
N VAL A 3 -1.39 5.76 11.39
CA VAL A 3 -1.45 6.09 9.97
C VAL A 3 -0.03 6.05 9.44
N LEU A 4 0.15 5.40 8.29
CA LEU A 4 1.44 5.22 7.64
C LEU A 4 1.49 6.00 6.33
N GLY A 5 2.67 6.46 5.98
CA GLY A 5 2.95 6.89 4.60
C GLY A 5 3.08 5.69 3.66
N VAL A 6 3.04 5.96 2.35
CA VAL A 6 3.29 4.94 1.31
C VAL A 6 4.62 4.21 1.52
N GLY A 7 5.69 4.93 1.86
CA GLY A 7 6.99 4.32 2.08
C GLY A 7 7.04 3.41 3.30
N GLU A 8 6.35 3.78 4.38
CA GLU A 8 6.27 2.97 5.60
C GLU A 8 5.45 1.71 5.35
N MET A 9 4.28 1.85 4.71
CA MET A 9 3.44 0.71 4.35
C MET A 9 4.18 -0.27 3.43
N ALA A 10 4.92 0.23 2.42
CA ALA A 10 5.72 -0.61 1.55
C ALA A 10 6.80 -1.38 2.33
N ARG A 11 7.49 -0.71 3.27
CA ARG A 11 8.51 -1.34 4.12
C ARG A 11 7.92 -2.41 5.04
N GLU A 12 6.75 -2.15 5.63
CA GLU A 12 6.07 -3.14 6.48
C GLU A 12 5.69 -4.39 5.69
N ILE A 13 5.05 -4.22 4.53
CA ILE A 13 4.67 -5.34 3.65
C ILE A 13 5.92 -6.10 3.20
N SER A 14 7.00 -5.39 2.86
CA SER A 14 8.26 -6.04 2.48
C SER A 14 8.86 -6.89 3.58
N ALA A 15 8.87 -6.39 4.82
CA ALA A 15 9.38 -7.14 5.95
C ALA A 15 8.49 -8.36 6.28
N GLU A 16 7.17 -8.22 6.16
CA GLU A 16 6.20 -9.27 6.48
C GLU A 16 6.20 -10.41 5.46
N PHE A 17 6.26 -10.09 4.17
CA PHE A 17 6.12 -11.09 3.10
C PHE A 17 7.46 -11.51 2.47
N GLY A 18 8.59 -10.92 2.89
CA GLY A 18 9.90 -11.23 2.32
C GLY A 18 10.06 -10.83 0.85
N VAL A 19 9.25 -9.87 0.37
CA VAL A 19 9.26 -9.39 -1.02
C VAL A 19 9.58 -7.91 -1.07
N ALA A 20 10.50 -7.49 -1.94
CA ALA A 20 10.77 -6.07 -2.15
C ALA A 20 9.58 -5.38 -2.84
N VAL A 21 8.88 -4.50 -2.11
CA VAL A 21 7.76 -3.71 -2.59
C VAL A 21 8.22 -2.27 -2.67
N HIS A 22 8.26 -1.71 -3.87
CA HIS A 22 8.71 -0.33 -4.05
C HIS A 22 7.57 0.65 -3.71
N PRO A 23 7.82 1.78 -3.02
CA PRO A 23 6.80 2.79 -2.73
C PRO A 23 6.03 3.25 -3.98
N LYS A 24 6.73 3.35 -5.11
CA LYS A 24 6.12 3.66 -6.42
C LYS A 24 5.01 2.68 -6.80
N THR A 25 5.19 1.38 -6.53
CA THR A 25 4.16 0.36 -6.81
C THR A 25 2.88 0.63 -6.04
N LEU A 26 2.96 1.05 -4.77
CA LEU A 26 1.77 1.43 -4.00
C LEU A 26 1.13 2.71 -4.55
N SER A 27 1.93 3.71 -4.94
CA SER A 27 1.42 4.91 -5.59
C SER A 27 0.68 4.59 -6.89
N ASP A 28 1.22 3.69 -7.70
CA ASP A 28 0.61 3.24 -8.96
C ASP A 28 -0.75 2.56 -8.67
N LEU A 29 -0.86 1.74 -7.62
CA LEU A 29 -2.14 1.13 -7.24
C LEU A 29 -3.22 2.17 -6.88
N PHE A 30 -2.85 3.27 -6.21
CA PHE A 30 -3.79 4.38 -6.00
C PHE A 30 -4.12 5.13 -7.29
N TYR A 31 -3.12 5.33 -8.15
CA TYR A 31 -3.28 6.04 -9.43
C TYR A 31 -4.21 5.30 -10.39
N PHE A 32 -4.06 3.97 -10.51
CA PHE A 32 -4.89 3.12 -11.36
C PHE A 32 -6.23 2.72 -10.71
N GLY A 33 -6.57 3.27 -9.55
CA GLY A 33 -7.86 3.03 -8.90
C GLY A 33 -8.01 1.62 -8.30
N HIS A 34 -6.90 0.92 -8.03
CA HIS A 34 -6.92 -0.37 -7.33
C HIS A 34 -7.10 -0.23 -5.81
N LEU A 35 -6.89 0.97 -5.27
CA LEU A 35 -7.04 1.29 -3.85
C LEU A 35 -7.92 2.53 -3.64
N ASN A 36 -8.63 2.56 -2.52
CA ASN A 36 -9.60 3.62 -2.21
C ASN A 36 -8.88 4.88 -1.71
N THR A 37 -8.94 5.94 -2.51
CA THR A 37 -8.33 7.24 -2.23
C THR A 37 -9.12 8.08 -1.21
N THR A 38 -10.39 7.78 -0.98
CA THR A 38 -11.21 8.39 0.08
C THR A 38 -10.81 7.88 1.46
N VAL A 39 -10.51 6.58 1.58
CA VAL A 39 -10.01 5.97 2.83
C VAL A 39 -8.56 6.36 3.10
N CYS A 40 -7.77 6.51 2.03
CA CYS A 40 -6.38 6.92 2.12
C CYS A 40 -6.20 8.33 1.52
N PRO A 41 -6.55 9.41 2.22
CA PRO A 41 -6.47 10.76 1.66
C PRO A 41 -5.01 11.21 1.45
N ILE A 42 -4.83 12.24 0.61
CA ILE A 42 -3.57 12.99 0.56
C ILE A 42 -3.72 14.21 1.45
N ILE A 43 -2.85 14.37 2.44
CA ILE A 43 -2.80 15.54 3.32
C ILE A 43 -1.35 16.05 3.35
N GLY A 44 -1.14 17.33 3.09
CA GLY A 44 0.21 17.93 3.07
C GLY A 44 1.17 17.27 2.06
N GLY A 45 0.65 16.84 0.91
CA GLY A 45 1.44 16.15 -0.13
C GLY A 45 1.81 14.70 0.19
N ARG A 46 1.31 14.13 1.29
CA ARG A 46 1.58 12.74 1.68
C ARG A 46 0.28 11.94 1.68
N ARG A 47 0.32 10.77 1.06
CA ARG A 47 -0.75 9.78 1.13
C ARG A 47 -0.73 9.13 2.51
N LEU A 48 -1.84 9.26 3.22
CA LEU A 48 -2.08 8.68 4.53
C LEU A 48 -2.79 7.35 4.37
N ILE A 49 -2.19 6.27 4.87
CA ILE A 49 -2.72 4.91 4.78
C ILE A 49 -2.99 4.41 6.20
N PRO A 50 -4.25 4.21 6.60
CA PRO A 50 -4.54 3.63 7.90
C PRO A 50 -3.90 2.24 8.05
N ARG A 51 -3.36 1.90 9.22
CA ARG A 51 -2.72 0.58 9.44
C ARG A 51 -3.67 -0.60 9.14
N HIS A 52 -4.96 -0.46 9.44
CA HIS A 52 -5.97 -1.48 9.14
C HIS A 52 -6.22 -1.67 7.64
N TYR A 53 -5.80 -0.71 6.80
CA TYR A 53 -5.95 -0.78 5.35
C TYR A 53 -4.85 -1.65 4.68
N LYS A 54 -3.91 -2.19 5.47
CA LYS A 54 -2.81 -3.03 4.99
C LYS A 54 -3.31 -4.24 4.21
N GLU A 55 -4.37 -4.91 4.68
CA GLU A 55 -4.91 -6.11 4.03
C GLU A 55 -5.41 -5.81 2.61
N GLN A 56 -6.06 -4.66 2.41
CA GLN A 56 -6.53 -4.22 1.10
C GLN A 56 -5.35 -3.90 0.17
N VAL A 57 -4.28 -3.30 0.70
CA VAL A 57 -3.03 -3.06 -0.05
C VAL A 57 -2.39 -4.38 -0.48
N VAL A 58 -2.30 -5.35 0.41
CA VAL A 58 -1.77 -6.70 0.11
C VAL A 58 -2.62 -7.39 -0.97
N TRP A 59 -3.95 -7.30 -0.86
CA TRP A 59 -4.85 -7.88 -1.86
C TRP A 59 -4.67 -7.25 -3.24
N ALA A 60 -4.56 -5.92 -3.30
CA ALA A 60 -4.28 -5.20 -4.55
C ALA A 60 -2.91 -5.58 -5.15
N LEU A 61 -1.87 -5.73 -4.32
CA LEU A 61 -0.54 -6.17 -4.75
C LEU A 61 -0.57 -7.59 -5.34
N ARG A 62 -1.31 -8.51 -4.72
CA ARG A 62 -1.50 -9.88 -5.25
C ARG A 62 -2.22 -9.87 -6.59
N ARG A 63 -3.31 -9.11 -6.69
CA ARG A 63 -4.08 -8.97 -7.93
C ARG A 63 -3.27 -8.37 -9.07
N ALA A 64 -2.34 -7.47 -8.76
CA ALA A 64 -1.41 -6.88 -9.72
C ALA A 64 -0.18 -7.77 -10.03
N GLY A 65 -0.12 -9.00 -9.48
CA GLY A 65 1.01 -9.91 -9.65
C GLY A 65 2.32 -9.44 -9.01
N LYS A 66 2.26 -8.46 -8.10
CA LYS A 66 3.42 -7.87 -7.41
C LYS A 66 3.75 -8.57 -6.09
N LEU A 67 2.82 -9.39 -5.59
CA LEU A 67 3.02 -10.26 -4.45
C LEU A 67 2.51 -11.64 -4.85
N ARG A 68 3.39 -12.63 -4.92
CA ARG A 68 2.94 -14.00 -5.18
C ARG A 68 2.23 -14.51 -3.93
N SER A 69 1.06 -15.11 -4.11
CA SER A 69 0.47 -15.95 -3.06
C SER A 69 1.45 -17.10 -2.83
N ALA A 70 1.95 -17.22 -1.59
CA ALA A 70 2.46 -18.49 -1.13
C ALA A 70 1.31 -19.51 -1.07
#